data_AF-A0A953UIC9-F1
#
_entry.id   AF-A0A953UIC9-F1
#
_cell.length_a   1.000
_cell.length_b   1.000
_cell.length_c   1.000
_cell.angle_alpha   90.00
_cell.angle_beta   90.00
_cell.angle_gamma   90.00
#
_symmetry.space_group_name_H-M   'P 1'
#
loop_
_entity.id
_entity.type
_entity.pdbx_description
1 polymer ?
#
loop_
_entity_poly.entity_id
_entity_poly.type
_entity_poly.pdbx_seq_one_letter_code
_entity_poly.pdbx_strand_id
1 'polypeptide(L)'
;MIQGAAQPELSESLLLELRRGAIVLAVLAQLRAEQYGYSLKKSLSEGGFKVDEGTLYPLLRRLQTQGLLDSRWSVDDGRPRRYYTISALGEETLRAMTAEWNQISEAIGRLTQCNVQHTK
;
A
#
# COMPACT_ATOMS: atom_id res chain seq x y z
N MET A 1 -10.07 1.47 39.71
CA MET A 1 -9.32 0.61 38.77
C MET A 1 -10.13 0.48 37.49
N ILE A 2 -9.80 1.20 36.41
CA ILE A 2 -9.94 0.84 34.97
C ILE A 2 -9.14 1.90 34.19
N GLN A 3 -7.84 1.69 33.97
CA GLN A 3 -7.07 2.34 32.90
C GLN A 3 -5.96 1.36 32.52
N GLY A 4 -6.06 0.74 31.34
CA GLY A 4 -5.06 -0.24 30.89
C GLY A 4 -5.32 -0.85 29.51
N ALA A 5 -6.57 -0.92 29.05
CA ALA A 5 -6.90 -1.51 27.76
C ALA A 5 -6.89 -0.53 26.56
N ALA A 6 -7.10 0.78 26.79
CA ALA A 6 -7.30 1.74 25.69
C ALA A 6 -6.01 2.13 24.93
N GLN A 7 -4.83 2.03 25.57
CA GLN A 7 -3.56 2.46 24.97
C GLN A 7 -3.06 1.58 23.82
N PRO A 8 -3.06 0.22 23.92
CA PRO A 8 -2.62 -0.62 22.80
C PRO A 8 -3.54 -0.52 21.57
N GLU A 9 -4.86 -0.43 21.76
CA GLU A 9 -5.81 -0.32 20.64
C GLU A 9 -5.64 0.99 19.84
N LEU A 10 -5.38 2.10 20.53
CA LEU A 10 -5.09 3.39 19.88
C LEU A 10 -3.81 3.32 19.03
N SER A 11 -2.75 2.70 19.57
CA SER A 11 -1.48 2.56 18.84
C SER A 11 -1.63 1.70 17.58
N GLU A 12 -2.38 0.60 17.66
CA GLU A 12 -2.64 -0.27 16.51
C GLU A 12 -3.46 0.44 15.44
N SER A 13 -4.47 1.21 15.83
CA SER A 13 -5.27 2.01 14.90
C SER A 13 -4.41 3.02 14.12
N LEU A 14 -3.54 3.76 14.81
CA LEU A 14 -2.65 4.74 14.18
C LEU A 14 -1.64 4.06 13.23
N LEU A 15 -1.12 2.89 13.59
CA LEU A 15 -0.26 2.09 12.70
C LEU A 15 -1.01 1.63 11.44
N LEU A 16 -2.28 1.26 11.57
CA LEU A 16 -3.11 0.88 10.43
C LEU A 16 -3.39 2.07 9.50
N GLU A 17 -3.60 3.27 10.03
CA GLU A 17 -3.81 4.48 9.22
C GLU A 17 -2.57 4.81 8.38
N LEU A 18 -1.37 4.73 8.96
CA LEU A 18 -0.11 4.89 8.22
C LEU A 18 0.00 3.89 7.05
N ARG A 19 -0.34 2.61 7.30
CA ARG A 19 -0.31 1.57 6.26
C ARG A 19 -1.37 1.80 5.18
N ARG A 20 -2.58 2.21 5.56
CA ARG A 20 -3.66 2.55 4.61
C ARG A 20 -3.26 3.73 3.73
N GLY A 21 -2.56 4.73 4.26
CA GLY A 21 -2.03 5.84 3.47
C GLY A 21 -1.05 5.39 2.37
N ALA A 22 -0.26 4.34 2.64
CA ALA A 22 0.76 3.84 1.71
C ALA A 22 0.29 2.72 0.76
N ILE A 23 -0.94 2.18 0.93
CA ILE A 23 -1.39 1.00 0.16
C ILE A 23 -1.43 1.25 -1.36
N VAL A 24 -1.73 2.47 -1.79
CA VAL A 24 -1.77 2.83 -3.22
C VAL A 24 -0.38 2.68 -3.83
N LEU A 25 0.66 3.20 -3.15
CA LEU A 25 2.05 3.08 -3.58
C LEU A 25 2.45 1.60 -3.68
N ALA A 26 2.12 0.79 -2.67
CA ALA A 26 2.42 -0.64 -2.66
C ALA A 26 1.73 -1.40 -3.80
N VAL A 27 0.45 -1.10 -4.08
CA VAL A 27 -0.29 -1.72 -5.18
C VAL A 27 0.32 -1.37 -6.53
N LEU A 28 0.61 -0.08 -6.78
CA LEU A 28 1.25 0.35 -8.03
C LEU A 28 2.62 -0.32 -8.20
N ALA A 29 3.43 -0.36 -7.14
CA ALA A 29 4.74 -0.99 -7.18
C ALA A 29 4.69 -2.49 -7.52
N GLN A 30 3.75 -3.24 -6.93
CA GLN A 30 3.58 -4.68 -7.22
C GLN A 30 3.07 -4.93 -8.63
N LEU A 31 2.19 -4.06 -9.15
CA LEU A 31 1.59 -4.19 -10.47
C LEU A 31 2.50 -3.75 -11.63
N ARG A 32 3.78 -3.44 -11.36
CA ARG A 32 4.82 -3.44 -12.41
C ARG A 32 4.98 -4.82 -13.06
N ALA A 33 4.69 -5.88 -12.31
CA ALA A 33 4.47 -7.21 -12.85
C ALA A 33 2.97 -7.48 -12.94
N GLU A 34 2.53 -8.11 -14.02
CA GLU A 34 1.13 -8.45 -14.20
C GLU A 34 0.66 -9.46 -13.14
N GLN A 35 -0.44 -9.16 -12.46
CA GLN A 35 -0.99 -10.02 -11.39
C GLN A 35 -2.52 -10.03 -11.40
N TYR A 36 -3.12 -11.13 -10.94
CA TYR A 36 -4.54 -11.20 -10.62
C TYR A 36 -4.77 -10.98 -9.12
N GLY A 37 -6.00 -10.66 -8.72
CA GLY A 37 -6.33 -10.17 -7.37
C GLY A 37 -5.78 -11.01 -6.22
N TYR A 38 -5.87 -12.34 -6.30
CA TYR A 38 -5.32 -13.21 -5.26
C TYR A 38 -3.78 -13.20 -5.21
N SER A 39 -3.09 -13.28 -6.37
CA SER A 39 -1.63 -13.19 -6.41
C SER A 39 -1.12 -11.84 -5.89
N LEU A 40 -1.80 -10.75 -6.23
CA LEU A 40 -1.47 -9.41 -5.73
C LEU A 40 -1.64 -9.31 -4.21
N LYS A 41 -2.77 -9.78 -3.67
CA LYS A 41 -3.00 -9.82 -2.21
C LYS A 41 -1.88 -10.56 -1.49
N LYS A 42 -1.41 -11.68 -2.06
CA LYS A 42 -0.29 -12.46 -1.50
C LYS A 42 1.01 -11.65 -1.52
N SER A 43 1.40 -11.08 -2.65
CA SER A 43 2.62 -10.26 -2.77
C SER A 43 2.60 -9.01 -1.89
N LEU A 44 1.45 -8.36 -1.74
CA LEU A 44 1.27 -7.25 -0.80
C LEU A 44 1.50 -7.72 0.65
N SER A 45 0.92 -8.86 1.04
CA SER A 45 1.10 -9.40 2.39
C SER A 45 2.55 -9.79 2.67
N GLU A 46 3.27 -10.35 1.70
CA GLU A 46 4.70 -10.66 1.80
C GLU A 46 5.54 -9.39 1.97
N GLY A 47 5.13 -8.28 1.34
CA GLY A 47 5.69 -6.94 1.55
C GLY A 47 5.19 -6.23 2.83
N GLY A 48 4.42 -6.91 3.69
CA GLY A 48 3.91 -6.37 4.95
C GLY A 48 2.59 -5.59 4.83
N PHE A 49 1.97 -5.49 3.66
CA PHE A 49 0.68 -4.85 3.45
C PHE A 49 -0.46 -5.87 3.50
N LYS A 50 -1.00 -6.09 4.71
CA LYS A 50 -2.18 -6.93 4.91
C LYS A 50 -3.43 -6.18 4.43
N VAL A 51 -4.10 -6.72 3.43
CA VAL A 51 -5.33 -6.17 2.86
C VAL A 51 -6.34 -7.27 2.60
N ASP A 52 -7.60 -7.03 2.96
CA ASP A 52 -8.70 -7.92 2.62
C ASP A 52 -9.24 -7.68 1.20
N GLU A 53 -10.09 -8.57 0.73
CA GLU A 53 -10.67 -8.49 -0.61
C GLU A 53 -11.69 -7.34 -0.74
N GLY A 54 -12.42 -7.05 0.34
CA GLY A 54 -13.38 -5.95 0.40
C GLY A 54 -12.73 -4.58 0.23
N THR A 55 -11.43 -4.46 0.53
CA THR A 55 -10.63 -3.25 0.38
C THR A 55 -9.87 -3.28 -0.95
N LEU A 56 -9.27 -4.41 -1.30
CA LEU A 56 -8.41 -4.53 -2.48
C LEU A 56 -9.18 -4.33 -3.78
N TYR A 57 -10.34 -4.99 -3.97
CA TYR A 57 -11.05 -4.92 -5.24
C TYR A 57 -11.65 -3.55 -5.56
N PRO A 58 -12.29 -2.84 -4.61
CA PRO A 58 -12.71 -1.46 -4.83
C PRO A 58 -11.53 -0.53 -5.13
N LEU A 59 -10.38 -0.74 -4.46
CA LEU A 59 -9.16 0.01 -4.75
C LEU A 59 -8.69 -0.21 -6.19
N LEU A 60 -8.57 -1.46 -6.64
CA LEU A 60 -8.18 -1.77 -8.02
C LEU A 60 -9.13 -1.14 -9.05
N ARG A 61 -10.44 -1.24 -8.82
CA ARG A 61 -11.46 -0.61 -9.67
C ARG A 61 -11.25 0.90 -9.74
N ARG A 62 -11.01 1.56 -8.60
CA ARG A 62 -10.75 2.99 -8.53
C ARG A 62 -9.50 3.38 -9.31
N LEU A 63 -8.38 2.69 -9.10
CA LEU A 63 -7.12 2.98 -9.78
C LEU A 63 -7.23 2.77 -11.30
N GLN A 64 -7.99 1.76 -11.74
CA GLN A 64 -8.29 1.55 -13.15
C GLN A 64 -9.16 2.67 -13.73
N THR A 65 -10.22 3.10 -13.03
CA THR A 65 -11.04 4.25 -13.45
C THR A 65 -10.22 5.55 -13.55
N GLN A 66 -9.19 5.70 -12.71
CA GLN A 66 -8.25 6.81 -12.75
C GLN A 66 -7.20 6.67 -13.86
N GLY A 67 -7.21 5.59 -14.65
CA GLY A 67 -6.26 5.34 -15.72
C GLY A 67 -4.86 4.91 -15.24
N LEU A 68 -4.71 4.59 -13.95
CA LEU A 68 -3.41 4.18 -13.37
C LEU A 68 -3.09 2.71 -13.60
N LEU A 69 -4.11 1.89 -13.89
CA LEU A 69 -3.98 0.46 -14.16
C LEU A 69 -4.67 0.11 -15.46
N ASP A 70 -4.07 -0.81 -16.19
CA ASP A 70 -4.69 -1.56 -17.28
C ASP A 70 -5.17 -2.92 -16.75
N SER A 71 -6.10 -3.54 -17.47
CA SER A 71 -6.60 -4.87 -17.11
C SER A 71 -6.92 -5.72 -18.32
N ARG A 72 -6.68 -7.03 -18.22
CA ARG A 72 -7.10 -8.03 -19.22
C ARG A 72 -7.80 -9.20 -18.56
N TRP A 73 -8.73 -9.80 -19.29
CA TRP A 73 -9.29 -11.10 -18.92
C TRP A 73 -8.39 -12.22 -19.46
N SER A 74 -8.15 -13.24 -18.63
CA SER A 74 -7.53 -14.51 -19.04
C SER A 74 -8.41 -15.66 -18.59
N VAL A 75 -8.41 -16.75 -19.34
CA VAL A 75 -9.06 -18.00 -18.96
C VAL A 75 -7.97 -19.06 -18.84
N ASP A 76 -7.26 -19.04 -17.72
CA ASP A 76 -6.26 -20.06 -17.40
C ASP A 76 -6.97 -21.18 -16.59
N ASP A 77 -6.73 -22.45 -16.93
CA ASP A 77 -7.37 -23.62 -16.30
C ASP A 77 -8.90 -23.56 -16.24
N GLY A 78 -9.53 -22.94 -17.26
CA GLY A 78 -11.00 -22.83 -17.36
C GLY A 78 -11.65 -21.88 -16.36
N ARG A 79 -10.87 -21.11 -15.58
CA ARG A 79 -11.40 -20.12 -14.63
C ARG A 79 -11.09 -18.70 -15.12
N PRO A 80 -12.10 -17.87 -15.43
CA PRO A 80 -11.86 -16.49 -15.84
C PRO A 80 -11.24 -15.71 -14.69
N ARG A 81 -10.06 -15.14 -14.93
CA ARG A 81 -9.33 -14.26 -14.01
C ARG A 81 -9.12 -12.91 -14.70
N ARG A 82 -9.26 -11.84 -13.92
CA ARG A 82 -8.86 -10.51 -14.35
C ARG A 82 -7.46 -10.22 -13.84
N TYR A 83 -6.57 -9.95 -14.77
CA TYR A 83 -5.20 -9.53 -14.52
C TYR A 83 -5.11 -8.01 -14.62
N TYR A 84 -4.23 -7.43 -13.81
CA TYR A 84 -3.96 -6.01 -13.74
C TYR A 84 -2.47 -5.77 -13.94
N THR A 85 -2.16 -4.65 -14.58
CA THR A 85 -0.79 -4.16 -14.77
C THR A 85 -0.82 -2.64 -14.63
N ILE A 86 0.26 -2.04 -14.15
CA ILE A 86 0.39 -0.59 -14.09
C ILE A 86 0.42 0.00 -15.51
N SER A 87 -0.27 1.13 -15.71
CA SER A 87 -0.26 1.85 -16.98
C SER A 87 0.93 2.81 -17.07
N ALA A 88 1.11 3.48 -18.22
CA ALA A 88 2.12 4.53 -18.35
C ALA A 88 1.90 5.69 -17.35
N LEU A 89 0.64 6.14 -17.19
CA LEU A 89 0.28 7.15 -16.20
C LEU A 89 0.47 6.64 -14.76
N GLY A 90 0.17 5.36 -14.53
CA GLY A 90 0.42 4.70 -13.26
C GLY A 90 1.89 4.72 -12.89
N GLU A 91 2.79 4.42 -13.82
CA GLU A 91 4.23 4.39 -13.60
C GLU A 91 4.81 5.80 -13.33
N GLU A 92 4.29 6.83 -14.01
CA GLU A 92 4.61 8.22 -13.67
C GLU A 92 4.14 8.60 -12.27
N THR A 93 2.91 8.23 -11.92
CA THR A 93 2.33 8.47 -10.59
C THR A 93 3.14 7.75 -9.52
N LEU A 94 3.54 6.50 -9.75
CA LEU A 94 4.37 5.72 -8.84
C LEU A 94 5.73 6.39 -8.59
N ARG A 95 6.38 6.91 -9.64
CA ARG A 95 7.64 7.66 -9.48
C ARG A 95 7.45 8.89 -8.60
N ALA A 96 6.42 9.69 -8.86
CA ALA A 96 6.11 10.88 -8.05
C ALA A 96 5.82 10.53 -6.59
N MET A 97 4.96 9.54 -6.35
CA MET A 97 4.62 9.07 -5.00
C MET A 97 5.85 8.51 -4.26
N THR A 98 6.72 7.79 -4.96
CA THR A 98 7.96 7.24 -4.36
C THR A 98 8.93 8.35 -3.97
N ALA A 99 9.08 9.39 -4.81
CA ALA A 99 9.90 10.53 -4.48
C ALA A 99 9.38 11.28 -3.25
N GLU A 100 8.07 11.53 -3.18
CA GLU A 100 7.42 12.17 -2.03
C GLU A 100 7.56 11.32 -0.75
N TRP A 101 7.33 10.01 -0.85
CA TRP A 101 7.48 9.09 0.28
C TRP A 101 8.89 9.11 0.87
N ASN A 102 9.92 9.17 0.02
CA ASN A 102 11.30 9.25 0.47
C ASN A 102 11.57 10.56 1.22
N GLN A 103 11.08 11.70 0.70
CA GLN A 103 11.22 12.99 1.38
C GLN A 103 10.53 13.01 2.75
N ILE A 104 9.30 12.49 2.84
CA ILE A 104 8.55 12.36 4.09
C ILE A 104 9.30 11.44 5.07
N SER A 105 9.77 10.28 4.60
CA SER A 105 10.48 9.30 5.42
C SER A 105 11.77 9.89 6.00
N GLU A 106 12.54 10.63 5.20
CA GLU A 106 13.73 11.34 5.67
C GLU A 106 13.39 12.43 6.69
N ALA A 107 12.34 13.22 6.45
CA ALA A 107 11.90 14.27 7.36
C ALA A 107 11.46 13.68 8.72
N ILE A 108 10.62 12.64 8.71
CA ILE A 108 10.21 11.92 9.92
C ILE A 108 11.42 11.30 10.61
N GLY A 109 12.33 10.69 9.87
CA GLY A 109 13.59 10.15 10.40
C GLY A 109 14.37 11.20 11.19
N ARG A 110 14.56 12.40 10.63
CA ARG A 110 15.20 13.51 11.35
C ARG A 110 14.44 13.94 12.59
N LEU A 111 13.12 14.08 12.51
CA LEU A 111 12.28 14.55 13.63
C LEU A 111 12.20 13.53 14.78
N THR A 112 12.22 12.24 14.46
CA THR A 112 12.07 11.15 15.46
C THR A 112 13.41 10.69 16.04
N GLN A 113 14.52 10.88 15.33
CA GLN A 113 15.86 10.56 15.83
C GLN A 113 16.51 11.71 16.62
N CYS A 114 15.95 12.93 16.61
CA CYS A 114 16.49 14.10 17.30
C CYS A 114 16.15 14.16 18.80
N ASN A 115 16.32 13.06 19.55
CA ASN A 115 16.12 13.09 21.00
C ASN A 115 17.02 12.10 21.76
N VAL A 116 18.34 12.28 21.69
CA VAL A 116 19.27 11.91 22.77
C VAL A 116 20.43 12.90 22.82
N GLN A 117 20.21 14.08 23.40
CA GLN A 117 21.30 14.79 24.08
C GLN A 117 20.87 15.03 25.53
N HIS A 118 21.15 14.04 26.37
CA HIS A 118 21.40 14.28 27.78
C HIS A 118 22.65 15.17 27.86
N THR A 119 22.46 16.49 27.93
CA THR A 119 23.52 17.39 28.38
C THR A 119 23.70 17.12 29.88
N LYS A 120 24.88 16.58 30.23
CA LYS A 120 25.36 16.48 31.61
C LYS A 120 25.62 17.86 32.21
#